data_AF-A0A939T833-F1
#
_entry.id   AF-A0A939T833-F1
#
_cell.length_a   1.000
_cell.length_b   1.000
_cell.length_c   1.000
_cell.angle_alpha   90.00
_cell.angle_beta   90.00
_cell.angle_gamma   90.00
#
_symmetry.space_group_name_H-M   'P 1'
#
loop_
_entity.id
_entity.type
_entity.pdbx_description
1 polymer ?
#
loop_
_entity_poly.entity_id
_entity_poly.type
_entity_poly.pdbx_seq_one_letter_code
_entity_poly.pdbx_strand_id
1 'polypeptide(L)'
;MPRDTLTKDQIVGTAIELLDAEGLEGLNMRALGQRLDSAATAVYWHVKSKDNLLRLASDQVWNEIALPDVEAVGWREAAAVMATSLLAMFKRHPWVVQAIASQVSYGPGKARHDDHSLWVYEAAGFSGAEADQASAATFMYVLGNAVGESANAALSRKLTRAGNDAEKSLGETMAKAREVAMEFPRLRERLDGPAAEEYGAAPEDSFELGLRAMLDGLANRLYSHERRLGG
;
A
#
# COMPACT_ATOMS: atom_id res chain seq x y z
N MET A 1 -39.92 9.82 -5.01
CA MET A 1 -39.07 9.92 -3.80
C MET A 1 -38.24 11.19 -3.91
N PRO A 2 -37.96 11.92 -2.83
CA PRO A 2 -37.03 13.05 -2.89
C PRO A 2 -35.68 12.52 -3.40
N ARG A 3 -35.09 13.16 -4.40
CA ARG A 3 -33.70 12.87 -4.79
C ARG A 3 -32.84 13.24 -3.60
N ASP A 4 -32.30 12.26 -2.88
CA ASP A 4 -31.30 12.54 -1.86
C ASP A 4 -30.19 13.37 -2.50
N THR A 5 -29.92 14.53 -1.91
CA THR A 5 -28.88 15.43 -2.39
C THR A 5 -27.55 14.71 -2.37
N LEU A 6 -26.94 14.53 -3.54
CA LEU A 6 -25.63 13.94 -3.71
C LEU A 6 -24.61 14.58 -2.75
N THR A 7 -23.94 13.76 -1.95
CA THR A 7 -22.92 14.22 -1.00
C THR A 7 -21.51 13.93 -1.50
N LYS A 8 -20.54 14.67 -0.97
CA LYS A 8 -19.12 14.44 -1.27
C LYS A 8 -18.67 13.05 -0.83
N ASP A 9 -19.16 12.57 0.32
CA ASP A 9 -18.78 11.27 0.88
C ASP A 9 -19.31 10.11 0.02
N GLN A 10 -20.55 10.22 -0.48
CA GLN A 10 -21.09 9.25 -1.45
C GLN A 10 -20.27 9.20 -2.74
N ILE A 11 -19.86 10.36 -3.26
CA ILE A 11 -19.02 10.44 -4.46
C ILE A 11 -17.66 9.77 -4.22
N VAL A 12 -17.01 10.07 -3.10
CA VAL A 12 -15.69 9.52 -2.76
C VAL A 12 -15.78 8.01 -2.51
N GLY A 13 -16.78 7.53 -1.76
CA GLY A 13 -17.00 6.10 -1.55
C GLY A 13 -17.22 5.34 -2.86
N THR A 14 -18.10 5.83 -3.73
CA THR A 14 -18.36 5.21 -5.04
C THR A 14 -17.12 5.24 -5.95
N ALA A 15 -16.29 6.27 -5.83
CA ALA A 15 -15.02 6.35 -6.55
C ALA A 15 -14.01 5.30 -6.07
N ILE A 16 -13.93 5.04 -4.76
CA ILE A 16 -13.11 3.97 -4.18
C ILE A 16 -13.58 2.61 -4.70
N GLU A 17 -14.89 2.33 -4.69
CA GLU A 17 -15.43 1.08 -5.25
C GLU A 17 -15.10 0.89 -6.74
N LEU A 18 -15.12 1.98 -7.51
CA LEU A 18 -14.74 1.95 -8.93
C LEU A 18 -13.24 1.71 -9.11
N LEU A 19 -12.40 2.33 -8.28
CA LEU A 19 -10.96 2.17 -8.28
C LEU A 19 -10.53 0.76 -7.84
N ASP A 20 -11.20 0.17 -6.85
CA ASP A 20 -10.96 -1.20 -6.40
C ASP A 20 -11.28 -2.21 -7.48
N ALA A 21 -12.42 -2.03 -8.16
CA ALA A 21 -12.87 -2.93 -9.22
C ALA A 21 -12.05 -2.78 -10.52
N GLU A 22 -11.77 -1.55 -10.94
CA GLU A 22 -11.31 -1.26 -12.31
C GLU A 22 -9.91 -0.61 -12.38
N GLY A 23 -9.31 -0.28 -11.23
CA GLY A 23 -8.04 0.42 -11.13
C GLY A 23 -8.13 1.90 -11.55
N LEU A 24 -6.96 2.56 -11.60
CA LEU A 24 -6.85 3.99 -11.96
C LEU A 24 -7.44 4.32 -13.35
N GLU A 25 -7.34 3.39 -14.29
CA GLU A 25 -7.88 3.54 -15.65
C GLU A 25 -9.42 3.52 -15.68
N GLY A 26 -10.06 2.81 -14.75
CA GLY A 26 -11.51 2.73 -14.65
C GLY A 26 -12.17 3.99 -14.10
N LEU A 27 -11.44 4.80 -13.33
CA LEU A 27 -11.96 6.03 -12.75
C LEU A 27 -12.35 7.03 -13.85
N ASN A 28 -13.64 7.12 -14.15
CA ASN A 28 -14.18 8.05 -15.13
C ASN A 28 -15.47 8.69 -14.63
N MET A 29 -15.63 9.99 -14.89
CA MET A 29 -16.72 10.79 -14.32
C MET A 29 -18.10 10.39 -14.85
N ARG A 30 -18.16 9.79 -16.05
CA ARG A 30 -19.42 9.30 -16.63
C ARG A 30 -19.92 8.04 -15.94
N ALA A 31 -19.06 7.04 -15.76
CA ALA A 31 -19.38 5.82 -15.03
C ALA A 31 -19.68 6.11 -13.56
N LEU A 32 -18.95 7.04 -12.95
CA LEU A 32 -19.22 7.51 -11.61
C LEU A 32 -20.62 8.14 -11.49
N GLY A 33 -20.98 9.04 -12.42
CA GLY A 33 -22.33 9.60 -12.48
C GLY A 33 -23.42 8.54 -12.68
N GLN A 34 -23.18 7.55 -13.55
CA GLN A 34 -24.10 6.43 -13.77
C GLN A 34 -24.30 5.58 -12.51
N ARG A 35 -23.23 5.25 -11.76
CA ARG A 35 -23.35 4.51 -10.50
C ARG A 35 -24.08 5.31 -9.41
N LEU A 36 -23.96 6.64 -9.43
CA LEU A 36 -24.60 7.55 -8.49
C LEU A 36 -26.02 7.99 -8.88
N ASP A 37 -26.58 7.48 -9.99
CA ASP A 37 -27.82 7.99 -10.62
C ASP A 37 -27.84 9.53 -10.73
N SER A 38 -26.69 10.11 -11.10
CA SER A 38 -26.48 11.55 -11.13
C SER A 38 -25.75 12.01 -12.38
N ALA A 39 -26.04 13.23 -12.82
CA ALA A 39 -25.33 13.83 -13.95
C ALA A 39 -23.86 14.09 -13.58
N ALA A 40 -22.93 13.83 -14.51
CA ALA A 40 -21.51 14.08 -14.29
C ALA A 40 -21.22 15.54 -13.87
N THR A 41 -22.02 16.50 -14.35
CA THR A 41 -21.95 17.91 -13.97
C THR A 41 -22.20 18.14 -12.47
N ALA A 42 -23.13 17.39 -11.86
CA ALA A 42 -23.37 17.46 -10.42
C ALA A 42 -22.16 16.92 -9.65
N VAL A 43 -21.57 15.80 -10.09
CA VAL A 43 -20.34 15.25 -9.48
C VAL A 43 -19.19 16.27 -9.54
N TYR A 44 -18.94 16.87 -10.71
CA TYR A 44 -17.93 17.91 -10.88
C TYR A 44 -18.15 19.12 -9.97
N TRP A 45 -19.41 19.46 -9.64
CA TRP A 45 -19.68 20.56 -8.72
C TRP A 45 -19.09 20.31 -7.32
N HIS A 46 -19.15 19.08 -6.82
CA HIS A 46 -18.61 18.69 -5.51
C HIS A 46 -17.09 18.51 -5.51
N VAL A 47 -16.52 17.88 -6.55
CA VAL A 47 -15.11 17.45 -6.54
C VAL A 47 -14.20 18.17 -7.52
N LYS A 48 -14.73 19.05 -8.37
CA LYS A 48 -14.02 19.95 -9.30
C LYS A 48 -13.26 19.28 -10.44
N SER A 49 -12.52 18.19 -10.21
CA SER A 49 -11.75 17.47 -11.24
C SER A 49 -11.59 15.99 -10.88
N LYS A 50 -11.21 15.18 -11.89
CA LYS A 50 -10.86 13.76 -11.69
C LYS A 50 -9.64 13.63 -10.76
N ASP A 51 -8.63 14.46 -10.93
CA ASP A 51 -7.42 14.41 -10.09
C ASP A 51 -7.73 14.76 -8.63
N ASN A 52 -8.59 15.76 -8.39
CA ASN A 52 -9.00 16.07 -7.03
C ASN A 52 -9.88 14.97 -6.43
N LEU A 53 -10.71 14.30 -7.23
CA LEU A 53 -11.44 13.12 -6.78
C LEU A 53 -10.49 11.97 -6.40
N LEU A 54 -9.50 11.67 -7.25
CA LEU A 54 -8.49 10.65 -6.97
C LEU A 54 -7.76 10.98 -5.67
N ARG A 55 -7.35 12.23 -5.48
CA ARG A 55 -6.72 12.68 -4.23
C ARG A 55 -7.64 12.48 -3.02
N LEU A 56 -8.92 12.83 -3.12
CA LEU A 56 -9.88 12.67 -2.03
C LEU A 56 -10.11 11.19 -1.70
N ALA A 57 -10.21 10.32 -2.71
CA ALA A 57 -10.31 8.88 -2.53
C ALA A 57 -9.04 8.32 -1.88
N SER A 58 -7.86 8.73 -2.36
CA SER A 58 -6.57 8.35 -1.78
C SER A 58 -6.47 8.78 -0.31
N ASP A 59 -6.91 10.00 0.04
CA ASP A 59 -6.87 10.46 1.44
C ASP A 59 -7.87 9.69 2.32
N GLN A 60 -9.05 9.37 1.80
CA GLN A 60 -10.10 8.67 2.53
C GLN A 60 -9.66 7.29 3.01
N VAL A 61 -8.91 6.53 2.20
CA VAL A 61 -8.45 5.18 2.60
C VAL A 61 -7.39 5.19 3.70
N TRP A 62 -6.69 6.31 3.94
CA TRP A 62 -5.81 6.43 5.11
C TRP A 62 -6.56 6.37 6.44
N ASN A 63 -7.88 6.60 6.43
CA ASN A 63 -8.70 6.51 7.63
C ASN A 63 -8.86 5.07 8.15
N GLU A 64 -8.53 4.09 7.32
CA GLU A 64 -8.64 2.66 7.62
C GLU A 64 -7.47 2.12 8.44
N ILE A 65 -6.36 2.86 8.49
CA ILE A 65 -5.17 2.46 9.23
C ILE A 65 -5.43 2.64 10.72
N ALA A 66 -5.17 1.59 11.49
CA ALA A 66 -5.23 1.63 12.94
C ALA A 66 -4.16 2.56 13.50
N LEU A 67 -4.56 3.40 14.48
CA LEU A 67 -3.68 4.30 15.23
C LEU A 67 -3.76 3.91 16.71
N PRO A 68 -3.00 2.89 17.12
CA PRO A 68 -3.06 2.34 18.47
C PRO A 68 -2.54 3.35 19.51
N ASP A 69 -3.09 3.30 20.71
CA ASP A 69 -2.58 4.11 21.82
C ASP A 69 -1.16 3.64 22.21
N VAL A 70 -0.17 4.47 21.88
CA VAL A 70 1.26 4.16 22.05
C VAL A 70 1.62 3.98 23.53
N GLU A 71 0.95 4.69 24.44
CA GLU A 71 1.19 4.56 25.88
C GLU A 71 0.69 3.20 26.41
N ALA A 72 -0.39 2.68 25.82
CA ALA A 72 -0.99 1.42 26.25
C ALA A 72 -0.24 0.18 25.74
N VAL A 73 0.21 0.19 24.48
CA VAL A 73 0.81 -0.99 23.82
C VAL A 73 2.33 -0.91 23.66
N GLY A 74 2.91 0.28 23.84
CA GLY A 74 4.32 0.55 23.58
C GLY A 74 4.63 0.75 22.09
N TRP A 75 5.71 1.49 21.81
CA TRP A 75 6.06 1.90 20.45
C TRP A 75 6.19 0.75 19.46
N ARG A 76 6.74 -0.39 19.90
CA ARG A 76 7.06 -1.50 19.00
C ARG A 76 5.79 -2.19 18.51
N GLU A 77 4.85 -2.43 19.40
CA GLU A 77 3.54 -3.00 19.04
C GLU A 77 2.74 -2.00 18.21
N ALA A 78 2.78 -0.71 18.58
CA ALA A 78 2.12 0.34 17.82
C ALA A 78 2.63 0.40 16.36
N ALA A 79 3.95 0.39 16.16
CA ALA A 79 4.58 0.37 14.84
C ALA A 79 4.18 -0.89 14.04
N ALA A 80 4.12 -2.06 14.69
CA ALA A 80 3.75 -3.31 14.04
C ALA A 80 2.28 -3.32 13.58
N VAL A 81 1.37 -2.86 14.44
CA VAL A 81 -0.07 -2.73 14.14
C VAL A 81 -0.29 -1.74 13.00
N MET A 82 0.37 -0.58 13.04
CA MET A 82 0.29 0.41 11.96
C MET A 82 0.81 -0.15 10.64
N ALA A 83 1.99 -0.78 10.64
CA ALA A 83 2.59 -1.35 9.43
C ALA A 83 1.71 -2.46 8.81
N THR A 84 1.14 -3.34 9.65
CA THR A 84 0.25 -4.40 9.19
C THR A 84 -1.06 -3.84 8.65
N SER A 85 -1.64 -2.84 9.33
CA SER A 85 -2.85 -2.14 8.86
C SER A 85 -2.62 -1.39 7.55
N LEU A 86 -1.45 -0.75 7.40
CA LEU A 86 -1.05 -0.07 6.18
C LEU A 86 -0.89 -1.05 5.01
N LEU A 87 -0.25 -2.21 5.25
CA LEU A 87 -0.16 -3.25 4.24
C LEU A 87 -1.55 -3.75 3.84
N ALA A 88 -2.42 -4.04 4.81
CA ALA A 88 -3.79 -4.49 4.55
C ALA A 88 -4.60 -3.46 3.73
N MET A 89 -4.43 -2.16 4.01
CA MET A 89 -5.03 -1.08 3.23
C MET A 89 -4.51 -1.11 1.78
N PHE A 90 -3.20 -1.24 1.56
CA PHE A 90 -2.64 -1.33 0.21
C PHE A 90 -3.09 -2.59 -0.54
N LYS A 91 -3.24 -3.73 0.14
CA LYS A 91 -3.77 -4.97 -0.46
C LYS A 91 -5.23 -4.82 -0.87
N ARG A 92 -6.03 -4.17 -0.03
CA ARG A 92 -7.44 -3.89 -0.32
C ARG A 92 -7.63 -2.85 -1.42
N HIS A 93 -6.73 -1.86 -1.48
CA HIS A 93 -6.77 -0.76 -2.44
C HIS A 93 -5.48 -0.69 -3.28
N PRO A 94 -5.19 -1.67 -4.17
CA PRO A 94 -3.89 -1.75 -4.86
C PRO A 94 -3.57 -0.56 -5.77
N TRP A 95 -4.61 0.19 -6.19
CA TRP A 95 -4.47 1.41 -6.98
C TRP A 95 -3.78 2.56 -6.21
N VAL A 96 -3.82 2.54 -4.87
CA VAL A 96 -3.19 3.56 -4.02
C VAL A 96 -1.66 3.54 -4.19
N VAL A 97 -1.07 2.35 -4.28
CA VAL A 97 0.38 2.19 -4.51
C VAL A 97 0.81 2.88 -5.82
N GLN A 98 -0.01 2.78 -6.87
CA GLN A 98 0.23 3.45 -8.15
C GLN A 98 -0.03 4.96 -8.07
N ALA A 99 -1.03 5.37 -7.30
CA ALA A 99 -1.34 6.79 -7.07
C ALA A 99 -0.20 7.50 -6.33
N ILE A 100 0.39 6.87 -5.31
CA ILE A 100 1.55 7.40 -4.55
C ILE A 100 2.75 7.64 -5.47
N ALA A 101 2.98 6.76 -6.45
CA ALA A 101 4.10 6.91 -7.39
C ALA A 101 3.93 8.07 -8.38
N SER A 102 2.70 8.53 -8.61
CA SER A 102 2.37 9.54 -9.62
C SER A 102 2.01 10.90 -9.02
N GLN A 103 1.64 10.95 -7.74
CA GLN A 103 1.16 12.16 -7.07
C GLN A 103 1.64 12.22 -5.62
N VAL A 104 1.92 13.44 -5.15
CA VAL A 104 2.16 13.69 -3.72
C VAL A 104 0.87 13.39 -2.96
N SER A 105 0.93 12.46 -2.02
CA SER A 105 -0.19 12.15 -1.14
C SER A 105 -0.28 13.20 -0.03
N TYR A 106 -1.42 13.90 0.05
CA TYR A 106 -1.68 14.86 1.11
C TYR A 106 -3.18 14.96 1.42
N GLY A 107 -3.48 15.20 2.69
CA GLY A 107 -4.82 15.37 3.22
C GLY A 107 -4.87 15.00 4.70
N PRO A 108 -6.01 15.26 5.38
CA PRO A 108 -6.16 14.97 6.80
C PRO A 108 -5.90 13.50 7.17
N GLY A 109 -6.33 12.54 6.35
CA GLY A 109 -6.13 11.11 6.62
C GLY A 109 -4.65 10.74 6.64
N LYS A 110 -3.90 11.17 5.62
CA LYS A 110 -2.44 10.97 5.54
C LYS A 110 -1.69 11.72 6.65
N ALA A 111 -2.06 12.97 6.91
CA ALA A 111 -1.42 13.79 7.95
C ALA A 111 -1.60 13.16 9.34
N ARG A 112 -2.79 12.62 9.64
CA ARG A 112 -3.08 11.91 10.89
C ARG A 112 -2.20 10.66 11.05
N HIS A 113 -2.00 9.90 9.97
CA HIS A 113 -1.09 8.77 9.96
C HIS A 113 0.36 9.20 10.24
N ASP A 114 0.82 10.26 9.57
CA ASP A 114 2.21 10.74 9.69
C ASP A 114 2.52 11.27 11.09
N ASP A 115 1.61 12.09 11.64
CA ASP A 115 1.69 12.62 13.00
C ASP A 115 1.76 11.49 14.04
N HIS A 116 0.89 10.49 13.92
CA HIS A 116 0.89 9.36 14.83
C HIS A 116 2.13 8.45 14.65
N SER A 117 2.63 8.28 13.42
CA SER A 117 3.87 7.55 13.16
C SER A 117 5.07 8.24 13.82
N LEU A 118 5.13 9.57 13.77
CA LEU A 118 6.17 10.33 14.48
C LEU A 118 6.06 10.11 15.99
N TRP A 119 4.86 10.22 16.56
CA TRP A 119 4.65 9.96 17.98
C TRP A 119 5.13 8.57 18.41
N VAL A 120 4.88 7.53 17.60
CA VAL A 120 5.37 6.16 17.86
C VAL A 120 6.89 6.14 18.02
N TYR A 121 7.64 6.74 17.10
CA TYR A 121 9.11 6.70 17.16
C TYR A 121 9.68 7.68 18.19
N GLU A 122 9.03 8.81 18.45
CA GLU A 122 9.39 9.71 19.55
C GLU A 122 9.20 9.05 20.92
N ALA A 123 8.12 8.29 21.11
CA ALA A 123 7.89 7.50 22.31
C ALA A 123 8.91 6.36 22.48
N ALA A 124 9.55 5.91 21.39
CA ALA A 124 10.67 4.98 21.44
C ALA A 124 11.99 5.64 21.88
N GLY A 125 12.09 6.97 21.84
CA GLY A 125 13.30 7.74 22.15
C GLY A 125 14.06 8.28 20.94
N PHE A 126 13.54 8.13 19.71
CA PHE A 126 14.09 8.84 18.55
C PHE A 126 13.74 10.33 18.60
N SER A 127 14.59 11.18 18.02
CA SER A 127 14.32 12.62 17.97
C SER A 127 14.68 13.24 16.63
N GLY A 128 13.95 14.30 16.25
CA GLY A 128 14.18 15.05 15.01
C GLY A 128 14.28 14.13 13.79
N ALA A 129 15.36 14.30 13.02
CA ALA A 129 15.58 13.55 11.79
C ALA A 129 15.65 12.02 11.97
N GLU A 130 15.95 11.52 13.17
CA GLU A 130 15.98 10.06 13.40
C GLU A 130 14.57 9.46 13.45
N ALA A 131 13.59 10.19 14.02
CA ALA A 131 12.19 9.77 14.03
C ALA A 131 11.62 9.78 12.60
N ASP A 132 11.93 10.82 11.82
CA ASP A 132 11.57 10.89 10.39
C ASP A 132 12.16 9.71 9.60
N GLN A 133 13.44 9.38 9.83
CA GLN A 133 14.12 8.27 9.17
C GLN A 133 13.50 6.91 9.53
N ALA A 134 13.19 6.68 10.80
CA ALA A 134 12.55 5.45 11.26
C ALA A 134 11.15 5.30 10.66
N SER A 135 10.36 6.37 10.68
CA SER A 135 9.02 6.43 10.07
C SER A 135 9.08 6.17 8.56
N ALA A 136 9.96 6.86 7.85
CA ALA A 136 10.12 6.69 6.40
C ALA A 136 10.64 5.31 6.01
N ALA A 137 11.58 4.74 6.77
CA ALA A 137 12.09 3.40 6.52
C ALA A 137 10.98 2.34 6.67
N THR A 138 10.19 2.43 7.73
CA THR A 138 9.07 1.51 7.95
C THR A 138 8.00 1.66 6.89
N PHE A 139 7.66 2.88 6.52
CA PHE A 139 6.73 3.16 5.43
C PHE A 139 7.19 2.55 4.10
N MET A 140 8.46 2.77 3.72
CA MET A 140 9.01 2.26 2.47
C MET A 140 9.13 0.74 2.46
N TYR A 141 9.41 0.12 3.61
CA TYR A 141 9.35 -1.33 3.76
C TYR A 141 7.94 -1.88 3.47
N VAL A 142 6.91 -1.29 4.08
CA VAL A 142 5.51 -1.70 3.84
C VAL A 142 5.10 -1.46 2.38
N LEU A 143 5.43 -0.29 1.83
CA LEU A 143 5.14 0.06 0.45
C LEU A 143 5.79 -0.94 -0.52
N GLY A 144 7.06 -1.29 -0.30
CA GLY A 144 7.78 -2.27 -1.12
C GLY A 144 7.13 -3.65 -1.12
N ASN A 145 6.62 -4.10 0.03
CA ASN A 145 5.89 -5.37 0.14
C ASN A 145 4.52 -5.33 -0.58
N ALA A 146 3.92 -4.15 -0.77
CA ALA A 146 2.67 -4.00 -1.49
C ALA A 146 2.84 -3.87 -3.03
N VAL A 147 4.05 -3.56 -3.53
CA VAL A 147 4.29 -3.35 -4.97
C VAL A 147 3.98 -4.61 -5.78
N GLY A 148 4.41 -5.79 -5.32
CA GLY A 148 4.20 -7.05 -6.05
C GLY A 148 2.71 -7.35 -6.25
N GLU A 149 1.92 -7.21 -5.18
CA GLU A 149 0.47 -7.43 -5.22
C GLU A 149 -0.25 -6.36 -6.07
N SER A 150 0.17 -5.10 -5.98
CA SER A 150 -0.35 -4.03 -6.83
C SER A 150 -0.04 -4.24 -8.31
N ALA A 151 1.18 -4.67 -8.64
CA ALA A 151 1.59 -5.00 -9.99
C ALA A 151 0.81 -6.21 -10.52
N ASN A 152 0.64 -7.26 -9.71
CA ASN A 152 -0.17 -8.43 -10.05
C ASN A 152 -1.62 -8.05 -10.31
N ALA A 153 -2.25 -7.26 -9.44
CA ALA A 153 -3.62 -6.79 -9.64
C ALA A 153 -3.77 -5.97 -10.93
N ALA A 154 -2.79 -5.11 -11.25
CA ALA A 154 -2.78 -4.35 -12.51
C ALA A 154 -2.62 -5.27 -13.73
N LEU A 155 -1.71 -6.24 -13.65
CA LEU A 155 -1.46 -7.21 -14.70
C LEU A 155 -2.70 -8.08 -14.94
N SER A 156 -3.30 -8.66 -13.90
CA SER A 156 -4.52 -9.45 -13.99
C SER A 156 -5.64 -8.68 -14.69
N ARG A 157 -5.89 -7.42 -14.32
CA ARG A 157 -6.88 -6.57 -14.99
C ARG A 157 -6.56 -6.38 -16.48
N LYS A 158 -5.28 -6.16 -16.82
CA LYS A 158 -4.84 -6.01 -18.21
C LYS A 158 -5.04 -7.30 -19.00
N LEU A 159 -4.71 -8.45 -18.41
CA LEU A 159 -4.92 -9.77 -19.02
C LEU A 159 -6.41 -10.04 -19.27
N THR A 160 -7.27 -9.80 -18.28
CA THR A 160 -8.73 -9.96 -18.44
C THR A 160 -9.29 -9.13 -19.59
N ARG A 161 -8.75 -7.91 -19.82
CA ARG A 161 -9.16 -7.05 -20.94
C ARG A 161 -8.56 -7.48 -22.29
N ALA A 162 -7.36 -8.04 -22.30
CA ALA A 162 -6.64 -8.44 -23.51
C ALA A 162 -6.99 -9.85 -24.01
N GLY A 163 -7.50 -10.72 -23.13
CA GLY A 163 -7.91 -12.09 -23.44
C GLY A 163 -6.78 -13.12 -23.36
N ASN A 164 -7.10 -14.37 -23.73
CA ASN A 164 -6.29 -15.57 -23.52
C ASN A 164 -4.85 -15.51 -24.09
N ASP A 165 -4.64 -14.75 -25.18
CA ASP A 165 -3.31 -14.63 -25.79
C ASP A 165 -2.30 -13.96 -24.87
N ALA A 166 -2.75 -12.98 -24.07
CA ALA A 166 -1.91 -12.28 -23.11
C ALA A 166 -1.55 -13.18 -21.90
N GLU A 167 -2.50 -14.00 -21.44
CA GLU A 167 -2.27 -14.96 -20.36
C GLU A 167 -1.24 -16.02 -20.77
N LYS A 168 -1.38 -16.54 -21.99
CA LYS A 168 -0.41 -17.48 -22.56
C LYS A 168 0.99 -16.86 -22.67
N SER A 169 1.09 -15.61 -23.16
CA SER A 169 2.36 -14.90 -23.26
C SER A 169 3.04 -14.69 -21.90
N LEU A 170 2.26 -14.39 -20.85
CA LEU A 170 2.78 -14.30 -19.49
C LEU A 170 3.31 -15.66 -19.00
N GLY A 171 2.57 -16.74 -19.21
CA GLY A 171 3.01 -18.10 -18.86
C GLY A 171 4.31 -18.50 -19.57
N GLU A 172 4.43 -18.19 -20.87
CA GLU A 172 5.66 -18.40 -21.63
C GLU A 172 6.84 -17.58 -21.08
N THR A 173 6.58 -16.33 -20.70
CA THR A 173 7.59 -15.45 -20.07
C THR A 173 8.08 -16.02 -18.74
N MET A 174 7.17 -16.49 -17.89
CA MET A 174 7.50 -17.11 -16.59
C MET A 174 8.27 -18.42 -16.77
N ALA A 175 7.86 -19.25 -17.75
CA ALA A 175 8.59 -20.47 -18.09
C ALA A 175 10.02 -20.17 -18.55
N LYS A 176 10.21 -19.13 -19.37
CA LYS A 176 11.54 -18.70 -19.81
C LYS A 176 12.38 -18.15 -18.66
N ALA A 177 11.77 -17.37 -17.76
CA ALA A 177 12.45 -16.89 -16.56
C ALA A 177 12.93 -18.05 -15.68
N ARG A 178 12.09 -19.09 -15.51
CA ARG A 178 12.47 -20.32 -14.80
C ARG A 178 13.62 -21.06 -15.50
N GLU A 179 13.57 -21.21 -16.82
CA GLU A 179 14.64 -21.85 -17.60
C GLU A 179 16.00 -21.15 -17.38
N VAL A 180 16.01 -19.82 -17.48
CA VAL A 180 17.21 -19.01 -17.22
C VAL A 180 17.67 -19.17 -15.76
N ALA A 181 16.74 -19.17 -14.80
CA ALA A 181 17.07 -19.36 -13.38
C ALA A 181 17.76 -20.71 -13.11
N MET A 182 17.40 -21.78 -13.83
CA MET A 182 18.01 -23.10 -13.70
C MET A 182 19.49 -23.12 -14.11
N GLU A 183 19.96 -22.15 -14.89
CA GLU A 183 21.39 -22.03 -15.22
C GLU A 183 22.24 -21.72 -13.98
N PHE A 184 21.66 -21.09 -12.95
CA PHE A 184 22.36 -20.66 -11.75
C PHE A 184 22.24 -21.69 -10.61
N PRO A 185 23.36 -22.22 -10.06
CA PRO A 185 23.33 -23.36 -9.14
C PRO A 185 22.44 -23.19 -7.90
N ARG A 186 22.46 -22.00 -7.27
CA ARG A 186 21.64 -21.73 -6.06
C ARG A 186 20.15 -21.61 -6.35
N LEU A 187 19.79 -21.15 -7.55
CA LEU A 187 18.39 -21.03 -7.96
C LEU A 187 17.86 -22.39 -8.40
N ARG A 188 18.66 -23.16 -9.13
CA ARG A 188 18.37 -24.55 -9.50
C ARG A 188 18.04 -25.41 -8.28
N GLU A 189 18.90 -25.38 -7.25
CA GLU A 189 18.69 -26.13 -6.01
C GLU A 189 17.35 -25.79 -5.33
N ARG A 190 16.92 -24.53 -5.39
CA ARG A 190 15.63 -24.09 -4.84
C ARG A 190 14.44 -24.52 -5.70
N LEU A 191 14.56 -24.42 -7.02
CA LEU A 191 13.49 -24.71 -7.98
C LEU A 191 13.27 -26.21 -8.23
N ASP A 192 14.21 -27.05 -7.80
CA ASP A 192 14.12 -28.52 -7.85
C ASP A 192 13.62 -29.13 -6.51
N GLY A 193 13.49 -28.32 -5.44
CA GLY A 193 13.12 -28.79 -4.11
C GLY A 193 11.59 -28.94 -3.89
N PRO A 194 11.16 -29.70 -2.87
CA PRO A 194 9.74 -29.85 -2.53
C PRO A 194 9.10 -28.57 -1.96
N ALA A 195 9.92 -27.60 -1.55
CA ALA A 195 9.51 -26.26 -1.13
C ALA A 195 9.68 -25.21 -2.25
N ALA A 196 9.77 -25.66 -3.51
CA ALA A 196 9.90 -24.75 -4.65
C ALA A 196 8.64 -23.90 -4.81
N GLU A 197 8.74 -22.63 -4.44
CA GLU A 197 7.79 -21.61 -4.88
C GLU A 197 8.10 -21.18 -6.32
N GLU A 198 7.16 -20.45 -6.95
CA GLU A 198 7.41 -19.85 -8.25
C GLU A 198 8.63 -18.92 -8.19
N TYR A 199 9.41 -18.92 -9.27
CA TYR A 199 10.56 -18.03 -9.39
C TYR A 199 10.11 -16.57 -9.28
N GLY A 200 10.47 -15.91 -8.18
CA GLY A 200 10.11 -14.52 -7.88
C GLY A 200 8.97 -14.35 -6.87
N ALA A 201 8.33 -15.44 -6.41
CA ALA A 201 7.44 -15.39 -5.26
C ALA A 201 8.25 -15.18 -3.97
N ALA A 202 7.71 -14.37 -3.08
CA ALA A 202 8.25 -14.22 -1.73
C ALA A 202 7.66 -15.33 -0.85
N PRO A 203 8.47 -15.95 0.04
CA PRO A 203 7.96 -16.92 0.99
C PRO A 203 6.83 -16.39 1.86
N GLU A 204 5.99 -17.29 2.36
CA GLU A 204 5.04 -16.99 3.44
C GLU A 204 5.75 -16.27 4.61
N ASP A 205 5.03 -15.35 5.25
CA ASP A 205 5.49 -14.54 6.38
C ASP A 205 6.75 -13.66 6.15
N SER A 206 7.16 -13.45 4.89
CA SER A 206 8.31 -12.59 4.55
C SER A 206 8.15 -11.14 5.04
N PHE A 207 6.90 -10.64 5.08
CA PHE A 207 6.58 -9.31 5.58
C PHE A 207 6.79 -9.21 7.10
N GLU A 208 6.26 -10.16 7.85
CA GLU A 208 6.32 -10.20 9.31
C GLU A 208 7.76 -10.37 9.78
N LEU A 209 8.53 -11.22 9.10
CA LEU A 209 9.95 -11.42 9.37
C LEU A 209 10.76 -10.12 9.16
N GLY A 210 10.59 -9.47 8.01
CA GLY A 210 11.35 -8.26 7.71
C GLY A 210 10.92 -7.06 8.55
N LEU A 211 9.63 -6.94 8.88
CA LEU A 211 9.14 -5.93 9.82
C LEU A 211 9.76 -6.12 11.20
N ARG A 212 9.77 -7.36 11.72
CA ARG A 212 10.40 -7.66 13.02
C ARG A 212 11.87 -7.31 13.03
N ALA A 213 12.61 -7.73 11.99
CA ALA A 213 14.04 -7.46 11.84
C ALA A 213 14.35 -5.96 11.76
N MET A 214 13.52 -5.19 11.05
CA MET A 214 13.65 -3.73 10.97
C MET A 214 13.42 -3.07 12.34
N LEU A 215 12.35 -3.46 13.05
CA LEU A 215 12.07 -2.95 14.40
C LEU A 215 13.16 -3.35 15.41
N ASP A 216 13.76 -4.54 15.28
CA ASP A 216 14.93 -4.96 16.07
C ASP A 216 16.15 -4.09 15.77
N GLY A 217 16.40 -3.79 14.49
CA GLY A 217 17.47 -2.88 14.08
C GLY A 217 17.30 -1.47 14.65
N LEU A 218 16.07 -0.94 14.64
CA LEU A 218 15.74 0.35 15.23
C LEU A 218 15.93 0.34 16.76
N ALA A 219 15.42 -0.67 17.45
CA ALA A 219 15.60 -0.82 18.89
C ALA A 219 17.09 -0.86 19.29
N ASN A 220 17.91 -1.62 18.55
CA ASN A 220 19.34 -1.71 18.80
C ASN A 220 20.08 -0.37 18.61
N ARG A 221 19.63 0.48 17.69
CA ARG A 221 20.23 1.82 17.50
C ARG A 221 20.06 2.70 18.74
N LEU A 222 18.88 2.66 19.38
CA LEU A 222 18.60 3.39 20.62
C LEU A 222 19.57 2.99 21.74
N TYR A 223 19.73 1.68 21.98
CA TYR A 223 20.68 1.16 22.98
C TYR A 223 22.14 1.55 22.71
N SER A 224 22.53 1.61 21.43
CA SER A 224 23.89 2.01 21.06
C SER A 224 24.15 3.50 21.28
N HIS A 225 23.11 4.33 21.22
CA HIS A 225 23.20 5.77 21.44
C HIS A 225 23.33 6.11 22.93
N GLU A 226 22.55 5.45 23.79
CA GLU A 226 22.64 5.61 25.25
C GLU A 226 24.03 5.25 25.78
N ARG A 227 24.59 4.15 25.29
CA ARG A 227 25.96 3.72 25.65
C ARG A 227 27.07 4.67 25.22
N ARG A 228 26.86 5.49 24.18
CA ARG A 228 27.84 6.49 23.72
C ARG A 228 27.76 7.80 24.50
N LEU A 229 26.61 8.09 25.11
CA LEU A 229 26.40 9.30 25.92
C LEU A 229 26.70 9.06 27.41
N GLY A 230 26.63 7.81 27.86
CA GLY A 230 26.87 7.41 29.25
C GLY A 230 28.31 6.95 29.59
N GLY A 231 29.29 7.18 28.70
CA GLY A 231 30.71 6.86 28.92
C GLY A 231 31.61 8.03 28.59
#